data_AF-A0A450RZV0-F1
#
_entry.id   AF-A0A450RZV0-F1
#
_cell.length_a   1.000
_cell.length_b   1.000
_cell.length_c   1.000
_cell.angle_alpha   90.00
_cell.angle_beta   90.00
_cell.angle_gamma   90.00
#
_symmetry.space_group_name_H-M   'P 1'
#
loop_
_entity.id
_entity.type
_entity.pdbx_description
1 polymer ?
#
loop_
_entity_poly.entity_id
_entity_poly.type
_entity_poly.pdbx_seq_one_letter_code
_entity_poly.pdbx_strand_id
1 'polypeptide(L)'
;MDTTTQPSDAFHKGKTDGIFLPEERDELGLTTQMREDIDRRLAIAEEQIRNGQYRTLDDEFMKEFSDKAYARSKKLLDSKR
;
A
#
# COMPACT_ATOMS: atom_id res chain seq x y z
N MET A 1 41.24 -27.44 16.15
CA MET A 1 40.71 -27.24 14.77
C MET A 1 39.94 -25.95 14.85
N ASP A 2 40.69 -24.84 14.80
CA ASP A 2 40.22 -23.53 15.21
C ASP A 2 40.15 -22.68 13.96
N THR A 3 38.93 -22.46 13.48
CA THR A 3 38.68 -21.74 12.23
C THR A 3 38.84 -20.25 12.46
N THR A 4 39.86 -19.70 11.79
CA THR A 4 40.25 -18.30 11.68
C THR A 4 39.07 -17.38 11.37
N THR A 5 38.77 -16.48 12.32
CA THR A 5 38.00 -15.25 12.08
C THR A 5 38.81 -14.32 11.18
N GLN A 6 38.29 -13.99 10.00
CA GLN A 6 38.79 -12.92 9.16
C GLN A 6 38.21 -11.58 9.62
N PRO A 7 39.04 -10.58 9.96
CA PRO A 7 38.63 -9.19 9.99
C PRO A 7 39.00 -8.53 8.65
N SER A 8 38.07 -7.80 8.06
CA SER A 8 38.43 -6.74 7.13
C SER A 8 37.47 -5.58 7.31
N ASP A 9 37.86 -4.78 8.28
CA ASP A 9 37.53 -3.38 8.48
C ASP A 9 37.69 -2.61 7.16
N ALA A 10 36.61 -1.98 6.69
CA ALA A 10 36.67 -0.97 5.65
C ALA A 10 35.88 0.25 6.14
N PHE A 11 36.62 1.13 6.81
CA PHE A 11 36.23 2.45 7.25
C PHE A 11 35.51 3.24 6.16
N HIS A 12 34.36 3.84 6.49
CA HIS A 12 34.15 5.27 6.27
C HIS A 12 33.26 5.86 7.37
N LYS A 13 33.94 6.45 8.34
CA LYS A 13 33.43 7.49 9.23
C LYS A 13 33.11 8.72 8.38
N GLY A 14 31.86 8.83 7.93
CA GLY A 14 31.31 9.99 7.26
C GLY A 14 29.97 10.35 7.91
N LYS A 15 29.92 11.56 8.50
CA LYS A 15 28.80 12.36 9.01
C LYS A 15 27.41 11.68 9.05
N THR A 16 26.78 11.76 10.22
CA THR A 16 25.39 11.40 10.50
C THR A 16 24.40 12.09 9.56
N ASP A 17 24.22 11.56 8.36
CA ASP A 17 23.05 11.80 7.53
C ASP A 17 22.19 10.55 7.65
N GLY A 18 21.18 10.65 8.52
CA GLY A 18 20.14 9.67 8.83
C GLY A 18 20.31 8.28 8.22
N ILE A 19 20.99 7.40 8.94
CA ILE A 19 20.85 5.95 8.71
C ILE A 19 19.41 5.62 9.09
N PHE A 20 18.50 5.67 8.12
CA PHE A 20 17.21 5.00 8.24
C PHE A 20 17.52 3.52 8.36
N LEU A 21 17.55 3.03 9.60
CA LEU A 21 17.48 1.60 9.84
C LEU A 21 16.23 1.09 9.12
N PRO A 22 16.31 -0.03 8.38
CA PRO A 22 15.12 -0.63 7.80
C PRO A 22 14.13 -0.86 8.94
N GLU A 23 12.95 -0.25 8.81
CA GLU A 23 11.89 -0.38 9.79
C GLU A 23 11.63 -1.88 10.01
N GLU A 24 11.67 -2.32 11.27
CA GLU A 24 11.50 -3.74 11.60
C GLU A 24 10.20 -4.23 10.98
N ARG A 25 10.33 -5.25 10.13
CA ARG A 25 9.20 -5.90 9.49
C ARG A 25 8.77 -7.06 10.36
N ASP A 26 7.48 -7.15 10.59
CA ASP A 26 6.90 -8.28 11.29
C ASP A 26 6.88 -9.57 10.44
N GLU A 27 6.23 -10.61 10.96
CA GLU A 27 6.03 -11.89 10.29
C GLU A 27 5.27 -11.80 8.95
N LEU A 28 4.47 -10.75 8.76
CA LEU A 28 3.73 -10.45 7.53
C LEU A 28 4.51 -9.51 6.60
N GLY A 29 5.73 -9.15 6.95
CA GLY A 29 6.56 -8.23 6.19
C GLY A 29 6.11 -6.77 6.26
N LEU A 30 5.19 -6.43 7.16
CA LEU A 30 4.65 -5.08 7.37
C LEU A 30 5.53 -4.32 8.35
N THR A 31 5.73 -3.05 8.05
CA THR A 31 6.34 -2.12 9.00
C THR A 31 5.29 -1.62 9.99
N THR A 32 5.73 -1.05 11.12
CA THR A 32 4.84 -0.39 12.08
C THR A 32 3.97 0.67 11.42
N GLN A 33 4.56 1.51 10.57
CA GLN A 33 3.81 2.53 9.82
C GLN A 33 2.71 1.93 8.94
N MET A 34 2.97 0.81 8.26
CA MET A 34 1.97 0.15 7.42
C MET A 34 0.80 -0.38 8.25
N ARG A 35 1.07 -0.96 9.43
CA ARG A 35 0.02 -1.43 10.34
C ARG A 35 -0.88 -0.30 10.81
N GLU A 36 -0.28 0.80 11.27
CA GLU A 36 -1.03 1.95 11.75
C GLU A 36 -1.92 2.57 10.65
N ASP A 37 -1.43 2.62 9.41
CA ASP A 37 -2.22 3.08 8.26
C ASP A 37 -3.38 2.12 7.94
N ILE A 38 -3.15 0.81 8.01
CA ILE A 38 -4.20 -0.21 7.82
C ILE A 38 -5.28 -0.05 8.90
N ASP A 39 -4.90 0.01 10.17
CA ASP A 39 -5.84 0.13 11.30
C ASP A 39 -6.67 1.41 11.19
N ARG A 40 -6.02 2.54 10.84
CA ARG A 40 -6.73 3.81 10.59
C ARG A 40 -7.77 3.66 9.48
N ARG A 41 -7.39 3.05 8.34
CA ARG A 41 -8.30 2.89 7.20
C ARG A 41 -9.46 1.94 7.53
N LEU A 42 -9.20 0.88 8.30
CA LEU A 42 -10.23 -0.03 8.78
C LEU A 42 -11.24 0.70 9.67
N ALA A 43 -10.77 1.48 10.65
CA ALA A 43 -11.66 2.25 11.53
C ALA A 43 -12.56 3.24 10.75
N ILE A 44 -12.02 3.91 9.73
CA ILE A 44 -12.80 4.81 8.86
C ILE A 44 -13.84 4.02 8.07
N ALA A 45 -13.46 2.89 7.48
CA ALA A 45 -14.37 2.07 6.68
C ALA A 45 -15.53 1.52 7.54
N GLU A 46 -15.23 1.05 8.75
CA GLU A 46 -16.25 0.59 9.70
C GLU A 46 -17.24 1.70 10.07
N GLU A 47 -16.77 2.91 10.30
CA GLU A 47 -17.63 4.05 10.62
C GLU A 47 -18.50 4.44 9.41
N GLN A 48 -17.95 4.41 8.19
CA GLN A 48 -18.71 4.64 6.96
C GLN A 48 -19.79 3.56 6.74
N ILE A 49 -19.50 2.30 7.05
CA ILE A 49 -20.47 1.21 7.00
C ILE A 49 -21.57 1.44 8.03
N ARG A 50 -21.22 1.76 9.28
CA ARG A 50 -22.18 2.06 10.35
C ARG A 50 -23.11 3.22 10.00
N ASN A 51 -22.56 4.27 9.38
CA ASN A 51 -23.32 5.45 8.96
C ASN A 51 -24.08 5.26 7.63
N GLY A 52 -24.07 4.06 7.05
CA GLY A 52 -24.74 3.77 5.78
C GLY A 52 -24.15 4.52 4.58
N GLN A 53 -22.96 5.09 4.74
CA GLN A 53 -22.23 5.80 3.68
C GLN A 53 -21.48 4.83 2.76
N TYR A 54 -21.38 3.56 3.16
CA TYR A 54 -20.80 2.51 2.35
C TYR A 54 -21.83 1.96 1.36
N ARG A 55 -21.45 1.91 0.08
CA ARG A 55 -22.24 1.26 -0.96
C ARG A 55 -21.70 -0.14 -1.19
N THR A 56 -22.58 -1.15 -1.15
CA THR A 56 -22.24 -2.53 -1.46
C THR A 56 -21.73 -2.63 -2.90
N LEU A 57 -20.59 -3.30 -3.09
CA LEU A 57 -20.00 -3.61 -4.39
C LEU A 57 -20.54 -4.95 -4.90
N ASP A 58 -21.86 -5.05 -5.02
CA ASP A 58 -22.51 -6.26 -5.57
C ASP A 58 -22.35 -6.36 -7.09
N ASP A 59 -22.75 -7.51 -7.65
CA ASP A 59 -22.62 -7.79 -9.07
C ASP A 59 -23.37 -6.79 -9.94
N GLU A 60 -24.52 -6.29 -9.46
CA GLU A 60 -25.32 -5.28 -10.16
C GLU A 60 -24.58 -3.94 -10.22
N PHE A 61 -24.03 -3.47 -9.10
CA PHE A 61 -23.21 -2.26 -9.05
C PHE A 61 -21.98 -2.38 -9.95
N MET A 62 -21.27 -3.51 -9.87
CA MET A 62 -20.06 -3.74 -10.67
C MET A 62 -20.37 -3.76 -12.16
N LYS A 63 -21.51 -4.34 -12.55
CA LYS A 63 -21.99 -4.32 -13.93
C LYS A 63 -22.32 -2.91 -14.38
N GLU A 64 -23.10 -2.15 -13.62
CA GLU A 64 -23.43 -0.76 -13.97
C GLU A 64 -22.19 0.13 -14.10
N PHE A 65 -21.25 -0.02 -13.17
CA PHE A 65 -20.01 0.73 -13.19
C PHE A 65 -19.22 0.43 -14.47
N SER A 66 -19.11 -0.85 -14.84
CA SER A 66 -18.42 -1.30 -16.05
C SER A 66 -19.10 -0.76 -17.32
N ASP A 67 -20.43 -0.84 -17.38
CA ASP A 67 -21.24 -0.33 -18.50
C ASP A 67 -21.02 1.18 -18.69
N LYS A 68 -21.04 1.96 -17.58
CA LYS A 68 -20.78 3.41 -17.60
C LYS A 68 -19.35 3.73 -18.03
N ALA A 69 -18.36 2.99 -17.53
CA ALA A 69 -16.97 3.16 -17.91
C ALA A 69 -16.74 2.89 -19.39
N TYR A 70 -17.34 1.82 -19.93
CA TYR A 70 -17.29 1.49 -21.34
C TYR A 70 -17.96 2.54 -22.22
N ALA A 71 -19.15 3.01 -21.85
CA ALA A 71 -19.83 4.07 -22.59
C ALA A 71 -18.99 5.37 -22.65
N ARG A 72 -18.36 5.73 -21.52
CA ARG A 72 -17.45 6.90 -21.45
C ARG A 72 -16.23 6.71 -22.35
N SER A 73 -15.58 5.55 -22.32
CA SER A 73 -14.40 5.29 -23.13
C SER A 73 -14.73 5.31 -24.63
N LYS A 74 -15.85 4.70 -25.02
CA LYS A 74 -16.36 4.73 -26.40
C LYS A 74 -16.61 6.16 -26.88
N LYS A 75 -17.31 6.98 -26.10
CA LYS A 75 -17.54 8.39 -26.44
C LYS A 75 -16.24 9.17 -26.67
N LEU A 76 -15.22 8.93 -25.85
CA LEU A 76 -13.91 9.57 -25.99
C LEU A 76 -13.15 9.12 -27.24
N LEU A 77 -13.31 7.87 -27.66
CA LEU A 77 -12.70 7.34 -28.88
C LEU A 77 -13.42 7.89 -30.13
N ASP A 78 -14.75 7.91 -30.11
CA ASP A 78 -15.57 8.40 -31.22
C ASP A 78 -15.42 9.92 -31.42
N SER A 79 -15.20 10.68 -30.33
CA SER A 79 -14.98 12.14 -30.40
C SER A 79 -13.59 12.55 -30.89
N LYS A 80 -12.69 11.58 -31.14
CA LYS A 80 -11.33 11.80 -31.67
C LYS A 80 -11.19 11.47 -33.15
N ARG A 81 -12.27 11.02 -33.80
CA ARG A 81 -12.37 10.79 -35.25
C ARG A 81 -13.04 11.98 -35.93
#